data_AF-A0A520CB98-F1
#
_entry.id   AF-A0A520CB98-F1
#
_cell.length_a   1.000
_cell.length_b   1.000
_cell.length_c   1.000
_cell.angle_alpha   90.00
_cell.angle_beta   90.00
_cell.angle_gamma   90.00
#
_symmetry.space_group_name_H-M   'P 1'
#
loop_
_entity.id
_entity.type
_entity.pdbx_description
1 polymer ?
#
loop_
_entity_poly.entity_id
_entity_poly.type
_entity_poly.pdbx_seq_one_letter_code
_entity_poly.pdbx_strand_id
1 'polypeptide(L)'
;MATSNKIFSTERNWLKSNLKFALIGIIVGVLLCIFTAIISGKAILFKNVALNVLFSLFITLSIRNVIAFVHVYFAIDKTSFWKFIAIFYACNLSGTFIGIELSYFIVSFIFDFKYQFLSYTNDYKFTSLFSLIIGTLILIYQLQKKSIEAKLNEKELDLIKLNQLKTEAELQALQSKINPHFLYNALNSIVSLIHENPDKAEDMTLKLSKLFRHSVNTMHENFCTVSDEIEILNTYLAIEKVRFGDRINFEIEVDESLNRKLIPRFLLQPLVENALKHGLKDVKD
;
A
#
# COMPACT_ATOMS: atom_id res chain seq x y z
N MET A 1 25.12 -10.17 -14.56
CA MET A 1 24.78 -8.87 -13.91
C MET A 1 23.89 -9.00 -12.67
N ALA A 2 23.01 -10.01 -12.55
CA ALA A 2 22.13 -10.20 -11.39
C ALA A 2 22.81 -10.74 -10.10
N THR A 3 24.00 -11.35 -10.20
CA THR A 3 24.74 -11.92 -9.06
C THR A 3 25.54 -10.88 -8.27
N SER A 4 26.08 -9.86 -8.93
CA SER A 4 26.82 -8.75 -8.30
C SER A 4 25.93 -7.92 -7.38
N ASN A 5 24.69 -7.61 -7.80
CA ASN A 5 23.72 -6.88 -6.98
C ASN A 5 23.30 -7.64 -5.70
N LYS A 6 23.38 -8.96 -5.70
CA LYS A 6 23.05 -9.78 -4.53
C LYS A 6 24.16 -9.72 -3.48
N ILE A 7 25.42 -9.69 -3.90
CA ILE A 7 26.58 -9.60 -2.99
C ILE A 7 26.65 -8.20 -2.36
N PHE A 8 26.55 -7.13 -3.16
CA PHE A 8 26.58 -5.75 -2.63
C PHE A 8 25.38 -5.40 -1.74
N SER A 9 24.18 -5.93 -2.02
CA SER A 9 23.03 -5.79 -1.12
C SER A 9 23.21 -6.58 0.18
N THR A 10 23.86 -7.76 0.11
CA THR A 10 24.19 -8.57 1.30
C THR A 10 25.25 -7.89 2.15
N GLU A 11 26.29 -7.29 1.56
CA GLU A 11 27.34 -6.54 2.28
C GLU A 11 26.80 -5.27 2.94
N ARG A 12 25.99 -4.47 2.22
CA ARG A 12 25.39 -3.25 2.77
C ARG A 12 24.41 -3.57 3.90
N ASN A 13 23.70 -4.69 3.80
CA ASN A 13 22.81 -5.18 4.86
C ASN A 13 23.59 -5.79 6.03
N TRP A 14 24.72 -6.45 5.79
CA TRP A 14 25.61 -6.99 6.82
C TRP A 14 26.23 -5.86 7.65
N LEU A 15 26.79 -4.82 7.00
CA LEU A 15 27.39 -3.67 7.69
C LEU A 15 26.35 -2.92 8.55
N LYS A 16 25.18 -2.59 7.96
CA LYS A 16 24.08 -1.94 8.69
C LYS A 16 23.61 -2.79 9.87
N SER A 17 23.59 -4.11 9.71
CA SER A 17 23.16 -5.00 10.77
C SER A 17 24.19 -5.10 11.89
N ASN A 18 25.49 -5.17 11.57
CA ASN A 18 26.55 -5.13 12.59
C ASN A 18 26.55 -3.80 13.34
N LEU A 19 26.31 -2.68 12.66
CA LEU A 19 26.21 -1.37 13.32
C LEU A 19 25.06 -1.33 14.34
N LYS A 20 23.89 -1.90 14.01
CA LYS A 20 22.77 -2.03 14.95
C LYS A 20 23.13 -2.90 16.16
N PHE A 21 23.78 -4.04 15.94
CA PHE A 21 24.18 -4.93 17.02
C PHE A 21 25.29 -4.34 17.88
N ALA A 22 26.22 -3.57 17.30
CA ALA A 22 27.20 -2.81 18.06
C ALA A 22 26.54 -1.77 18.97
N LEU A 23 25.51 -1.08 18.48
CA LEU A 23 24.73 -0.12 19.28
C LEU A 23 23.97 -0.81 20.43
N ILE A 24 23.38 -1.99 20.17
CA ILE A 24 22.80 -2.84 21.21
C ILE A 24 23.88 -3.23 22.23
N GLY A 25 25.07 -3.65 21.77
CA GLY A 25 26.20 -3.99 22.62
C GLY A 25 26.61 -2.85 23.56
N ILE A 26 26.72 -1.62 23.04
CA ILE A 26 27.04 -0.44 23.86
C ILE A 26 25.96 -0.22 24.93
N ILE A 27 24.68 -0.24 24.55
CA ILE A 27 23.57 -0.06 25.49
C ILE A 27 23.59 -1.14 26.58
N VAL A 28 23.73 -2.41 26.20
CA VAL A 28 23.77 -3.54 27.12
C VAL A 28 24.98 -3.44 28.06
N GLY A 29 26.14 -3.03 27.56
CA GLY A 29 27.36 -2.89 28.37
C GLY A 29 27.24 -1.79 29.42
N VAL A 30 26.63 -0.66 29.07
CA VAL A 30 26.32 0.42 30.02
C VAL A 30 25.30 -0.04 31.05
N LEU A 31 24.22 -0.69 30.63
CA LEU A 31 23.19 -1.22 31.53
C LEU A 31 23.75 -2.24 32.53
N LEU A 32 24.62 -3.16 32.06
CA LEU A 32 25.30 -4.13 32.92
C LEU A 32 26.21 -3.43 33.94
N CYS A 33 26.89 -2.34 33.56
CA CYS A 33 27.71 -1.58 34.49
C CYS A 33 26.87 -0.89 35.57
N ILE A 34 25.71 -0.33 35.21
CA ILE A 34 24.78 0.29 36.17
C ILE A 34 24.23 -0.78 37.11
N PHE A 35 23.81 -1.92 36.57
CA PHE A 35 23.27 -3.04 37.34
C PHE A 35 24.29 -3.60 38.36
N THR A 36 25.53 -3.81 37.93
CA THR A 36 26.60 -4.31 38.81
C THR A 36 26.98 -3.29 39.89
N ALA A 37 26.96 -1.99 39.59
CA ALA A 37 27.19 -0.93 40.58
C ALA A 37 26.10 -0.88 41.66
N ILE A 38 24.82 -1.01 41.26
CA ILE A 38 23.68 -1.06 42.19
C ILE A 38 23.80 -2.26 43.14
N ILE A 39 24.11 -3.44 42.61
CA ILE A 39 24.20 -4.67 43.42
C ILE A 39 25.42 -4.66 44.35
N SER A 40 26.56 -4.18 43.87
CA SER A 40 27.80 -4.21 44.64
C SER A 40 27.97 -3.04 45.61
N GLY A 41 27.14 -1.99 45.47
CA GLY A 41 27.26 -0.75 46.24
C GLY A 41 28.54 0.04 45.95
N LYS A 42 29.29 -0.31 44.88
CA LYS A 42 30.56 0.33 44.50
C LYS A 42 30.34 1.45 43.51
N ALA A 43 31.18 2.49 43.60
CA ALA A 43 31.19 3.58 42.64
C ALA A 43 31.54 3.09 41.22
N ILE A 44 30.91 3.70 40.22
CA ILE A 44 31.14 3.39 38.81
C ILE A 44 32.48 3.99 38.39
N LEU A 45 33.50 3.14 38.23
CA LEU A 45 34.79 3.53 37.68
C LEU A 45 34.74 3.50 36.14
N PHE A 46 35.28 4.54 35.49
CA PHE A 46 35.32 4.64 34.03
C PHE A 46 35.96 3.41 33.36
N LYS A 47 37.03 2.85 33.96
CA LYS A 47 37.69 1.63 33.46
C LYS A 47 36.74 0.43 33.41
N ASN A 48 35.84 0.28 34.38
CA ASN A 48 34.88 -0.82 34.43
C ASN A 48 33.77 -0.65 33.38
N VAL A 49 33.32 0.59 33.15
CA VAL A 49 32.37 0.91 32.07
C VAL A 49 32.98 0.57 30.72
N ALA A 50 34.21 1.03 30.45
CA ALA A 50 34.90 0.79 29.19
C ALA A 50 35.09 -0.71 28.90
N LEU A 51 35.50 -1.48 29.91
CA LEU A 51 35.63 -2.94 29.79
C LEU A 51 34.28 -3.62 29.53
N ASN A 52 33.23 -3.29 30.30
CA ASN A 52 31.91 -3.90 30.11
C ASN A 52 31.31 -3.59 28.73
N VAL A 53 31.49 -2.37 28.22
CA VAL A 53 31.07 -1.99 26.87
C VAL A 53 31.86 -2.77 25.81
N LEU A 54 33.18 -2.90 25.97
CA LEU A 54 34.02 -3.65 25.05
C LEU A 54 33.61 -5.13 24.99
N PHE A 55 33.41 -5.78 26.14
CA PHE A 55 32.93 -7.16 26.21
C PHE A 55 31.57 -7.33 25.53
N SER A 56 30.61 -6.46 25.88
CA SER A 56 29.26 -6.51 25.31
C SER A 56 29.25 -6.28 23.78
N LEU A 57 30.14 -5.42 23.27
CA LEU A 57 30.29 -5.18 21.84
C LEU A 57 30.85 -6.41 21.10
N PHE A 58 31.90 -7.05 21.63
CA PHE A 58 32.41 -8.29 21.02
C PHE A 58 31.39 -9.41 21.07
N ILE A 59 30.67 -9.59 22.18
CA ILE A 59 29.63 -10.61 22.31
C ILE A 59 28.50 -10.39 21.29
N THR A 60 27.95 -9.17 21.21
CA THR A 60 26.85 -8.87 20.28
C THR A 60 27.26 -8.96 18.80
N LEU A 61 28.48 -8.55 18.45
CA LEU A 61 29.02 -8.73 17.10
C LEU A 61 29.27 -10.20 16.76
N SER A 62 29.81 -10.98 17.70
CA SER A 62 30.01 -12.42 17.51
C SER A 62 28.68 -13.14 17.27
N ILE A 63 27.66 -12.87 18.09
CA ILE A 63 26.31 -13.39 17.90
C ILE A 63 25.78 -13.02 16.50
N ARG A 64 25.91 -11.75 16.09
CA ARG A 64 25.40 -11.33 14.78
C ARG A 64 26.09 -12.04 13.62
N ASN A 65 27.41 -12.18 13.68
CA ASN A 65 28.20 -12.81 12.64
C ASN A 65 27.96 -14.32 12.56
N VAL A 66 27.79 -15.00 13.69
CA VAL A 66 27.37 -16.41 13.72
C VAL A 66 25.99 -16.57 13.08
N ILE A 67 25.01 -15.75 13.47
CA ILE A 67 23.66 -15.79 12.85
C ILE A 67 23.74 -15.51 11.35
N ALA A 68 24.53 -14.52 10.92
CA ALA A 68 24.71 -14.19 9.51
C ALA A 68 25.35 -15.35 8.73
N PHE A 69 26.40 -15.97 9.29
CA PHE A 69 27.05 -17.14 8.71
C PHE A 69 26.05 -18.28 8.52
N VAL A 70 25.27 -18.61 9.56
CA VAL A 70 24.29 -19.68 9.45
C VAL A 70 23.20 -19.36 8.42
N HIS A 71 22.72 -18.10 8.33
CA HIS A 71 21.76 -17.72 7.29
C HIS A 71 22.31 -17.80 5.86
N VAL A 72 23.60 -17.53 5.66
CA VAL A 72 24.24 -17.60 4.34
C VAL A 72 24.45 -19.04 3.90
N TYR A 73 24.92 -19.90 4.81
CA TYR A 73 25.29 -21.28 4.48
C TYR A 73 24.14 -22.28 4.66
N PHE A 74 23.16 -21.97 5.51
CA PHE A 74 21.98 -22.79 5.73
C PHE A 74 20.72 -22.05 5.27
N ALA A 75 19.89 -22.69 4.45
CA ALA A 75 18.62 -22.15 3.95
C ALA A 75 17.53 -22.15 5.04
N ILE A 76 17.75 -21.38 6.11
CA ILE A 76 16.90 -21.35 7.32
C ILE A 76 15.44 -20.99 7.00
N ASP A 77 15.20 -20.18 5.96
CA ASP A 77 13.86 -19.69 5.60
C ASP A 77 12.86 -20.80 5.21
N LYS A 78 13.31 -22.03 4.95
CA LYS A 78 12.46 -23.20 4.66
C LYS A 78 12.33 -24.18 5.82
N THR A 79 12.83 -23.84 7.00
CA THR A 79 12.83 -24.75 8.16
C THR A 79 11.55 -24.65 8.99
N SER A 80 11.17 -25.75 9.65
CA SER A 80 10.06 -25.77 10.61
C SER A 80 10.31 -24.78 11.75
N PHE A 81 9.26 -24.16 12.28
CA PHE A 81 9.31 -23.17 13.36
C PHE A 81 10.19 -23.61 14.55
N TRP A 82 10.04 -24.86 15.01
CA TRP A 82 10.83 -25.38 16.12
C TRP A 82 12.31 -25.55 15.77
N LYS A 83 12.63 -25.91 14.52
CA LYS A 83 14.01 -25.99 14.03
C LYS A 83 14.64 -24.61 13.95
N PHE A 84 13.89 -23.60 13.49
CA PHE A 84 14.34 -22.21 13.49
C PHE A 84 14.68 -21.72 14.90
N ILE A 85 13.81 -21.96 15.88
CA ILE A 85 14.06 -21.61 17.28
C ILE A 85 15.32 -22.30 17.81
N ALA A 86 15.46 -23.62 17.58
CA ALA A 86 16.63 -24.37 18.03
C ALA A 86 17.93 -23.82 17.42
N ILE A 87 17.94 -23.54 16.11
CA ILE A 87 19.09 -22.96 15.42
C ILE A 87 19.42 -21.57 15.98
N PHE A 88 18.40 -20.73 16.23
CA PHE A 88 18.60 -19.39 16.79
C PHE A 88 19.30 -19.43 18.15
N TYR A 89 18.82 -20.26 19.08
CA TYR A 89 19.45 -20.38 20.41
C TYR A 89 20.84 -21.02 20.33
N ALA A 90 21.06 -21.99 19.44
CA ALA A 90 22.39 -22.56 19.21
C ALA A 90 23.38 -21.50 18.69
N CYS A 91 22.95 -20.62 17.78
CA CYS A 91 23.75 -19.51 17.28
C CYS A 91 24.02 -18.46 18.36
N ASN A 92 23.01 -18.15 19.18
CA ASN A 92 23.13 -17.19 20.27
C ASN A 92 24.16 -17.66 21.32
N LEU A 93 24.08 -18.92 21.75
CA LEU A 93 25.01 -19.49 22.73
C LEU A 93 26.42 -19.63 22.15
N SER A 94 26.57 -20.13 20.93
CA SER A 94 27.89 -20.25 20.29
C SER A 94 28.54 -18.89 20.03
N GLY A 95 27.77 -17.89 19.58
CA GLY A 95 28.24 -16.51 19.45
C GLY A 95 28.62 -15.88 20.79
N THR A 96 27.89 -16.18 21.85
CA THR A 96 28.22 -15.74 23.22
C THR A 96 29.55 -16.34 23.67
N PHE A 97 29.72 -17.66 23.49
CA PHE A 97 30.96 -18.36 23.83
C PHE A 97 32.17 -17.77 23.10
N ILE A 98 32.08 -17.60 21.77
CA ILE A 98 33.14 -17.00 20.95
C ILE A 98 33.43 -15.57 21.40
N GLY A 99 32.38 -14.78 21.69
CA GLY A 99 32.52 -13.40 22.14
C GLY A 99 33.25 -13.25 23.46
N ILE A 100 33.00 -14.14 24.43
CA ILE A 100 33.70 -14.14 25.73
C ILE A 100 35.19 -14.46 25.55
N GLU A 101 35.52 -15.53 24.83
CA GLU A 101 36.92 -15.92 24.59
C GLU A 101 37.69 -14.84 23.84
N LEU A 102 37.07 -14.26 22.79
CA LEU A 102 37.67 -13.18 22.03
C LEU A 102 37.90 -11.93 22.89
N SER A 103 36.96 -11.60 23.77
CA SER A 103 37.11 -10.46 24.69
C SER A 103 38.29 -10.70 25.63
N TYR A 104 38.37 -11.85 26.28
CA TYR A 104 39.49 -12.17 27.18
C TYR A 104 40.84 -12.23 26.47
N PHE A 105 40.89 -12.74 25.25
CA PHE A 105 42.10 -12.72 24.42
C PHE A 105 42.57 -11.29 24.12
N ILE A 106 41.65 -10.40 23.72
CA ILE A 106 41.98 -9.00 23.41
C ILE A 106 42.42 -8.24 24.65
N VAL A 107 41.72 -8.39 25.78
CA VAL A 107 42.11 -7.68 27.01
C VAL A 107 43.44 -8.23 27.54
N SER A 108 43.74 -9.52 27.34
CA SER A 108 45.05 -10.12 27.68
C SER A 108 46.18 -9.44 26.93
N PHE A 109 45.98 -9.19 25.64
CA PHE A 109 46.94 -8.46 24.81
C PHE A 109 47.12 -7.00 25.24
N ILE A 110 46.05 -6.32 25.68
CA ILE A 110 46.08 -4.90 26.05
C ILE A 110 46.66 -4.68 27.45
N PHE A 111 46.38 -5.56 28.40
CA PHE A 111 46.69 -5.38 29.83
C PHE A 111 47.75 -6.37 30.35
N ASP A 112 48.40 -7.12 29.46
CA ASP A 112 49.50 -8.05 29.76
C ASP A 112 49.19 -9.06 30.87
N PHE A 113 47.95 -9.55 30.94
CA PHE A 113 47.57 -10.64 31.83
C PHE A 113 47.61 -11.98 31.11
N LYS A 114 47.86 -13.06 31.85
CA LYS A 114 47.91 -14.42 31.29
C LYS A 114 46.51 -14.92 30.91
N TYR A 115 46.24 -15.00 29.61
CA TYR A 115 45.03 -15.65 29.10
C TYR A 115 45.05 -17.16 29.39
N GLN A 116 43.92 -17.67 29.87
CA GLN A 116 43.67 -19.11 30.03
C GLN A 116 42.28 -19.44 29.51
N PHE A 117 42.24 -20.33 28.53
CA PHE A 117 41.00 -20.82 27.93
C PHE A 117 40.09 -21.46 28.99
N LEU A 118 38.78 -21.15 28.95
CA LEU A 118 37.77 -21.70 29.87
C LEU A 118 37.97 -21.44 31.37
N SER A 119 38.86 -20.53 31.77
CA SER A 119 39.15 -20.30 33.20
C SER A 119 38.04 -19.52 33.93
N TYR A 120 37.26 -18.71 33.21
CA TYR A 120 36.29 -17.75 33.75
C TYR A 120 34.86 -18.31 33.88
N THR A 121 34.70 -19.44 34.58
CA THR A 121 33.43 -20.22 34.63
C THR A 121 32.19 -19.43 35.08
N ASN A 122 32.33 -18.47 36.00
CA ASN A 122 31.22 -17.63 36.47
C ASN A 122 30.74 -16.67 35.38
N ASP A 123 31.64 -16.14 34.55
CA ASP A 123 31.29 -15.20 33.50
C ASP A 123 30.59 -15.89 32.34
N TYR A 124 30.95 -17.14 32.02
CA TYR A 124 30.18 -17.94 31.06
C TYR A 124 28.74 -18.14 31.53
N LYS A 125 28.53 -18.49 32.80
CA LYS A 125 27.19 -18.71 33.35
C LYS A 125 26.37 -17.42 33.33
N PHE A 126 26.93 -16.33 33.84
CA PHE A 126 26.24 -15.04 33.92
C PHE A 126 25.94 -14.49 32.52
N THR A 127 26.93 -14.42 31.65
CA THR A 127 26.79 -13.85 30.30
C THR A 127 25.86 -14.67 29.42
N SER A 128 25.89 -16.00 29.51
CA SER A 128 24.97 -16.86 28.76
C SER A 128 23.51 -16.70 29.20
N LEU A 129 23.28 -16.48 30.50
CA LEU A 129 21.92 -16.22 31.01
C LEU A 129 21.39 -14.88 30.47
N PHE A 130 22.21 -13.83 30.50
CA PHE A 130 21.86 -12.54 29.92
C PHE A 130 21.65 -12.59 28.40
N SER A 131 22.50 -13.32 27.67
CA SER A 131 22.39 -13.44 26.21
C SER A 131 21.14 -14.21 25.78
N LEU A 132 20.70 -15.20 26.57
CA LEU A 132 19.43 -15.90 26.36
C LEU A 132 18.22 -14.99 26.59
N ILE A 133 18.22 -14.16 27.65
CA ILE A 133 17.14 -13.21 27.93
C ILE A 133 17.03 -12.19 26.78
N ILE A 134 18.15 -11.54 26.45
CA ILE A 134 18.19 -10.53 25.38
C ILE A 134 17.85 -11.17 24.02
N GLY A 135 18.40 -12.36 23.74
CA GLY A 135 18.11 -13.12 22.54
C GLY A 135 16.63 -13.44 22.40
N THR A 136 15.97 -13.83 23.48
CA THR A 136 14.52 -14.12 23.50
C THR A 136 13.70 -12.86 23.23
N LEU A 137 14.05 -11.72 23.84
CA LEU A 137 13.38 -10.44 23.57
C LEU A 137 13.51 -10.02 22.11
N ILE A 138 14.71 -10.18 21.54
CA ILE A 138 14.97 -9.90 20.12
C ILE A 138 14.15 -10.84 19.22
N LEU A 139 14.07 -12.12 19.56
CA LEU A 139 13.30 -13.10 18.80
C LEU A 139 11.81 -12.76 18.80
N ILE A 140 11.24 -12.44 19.96
CA ILE A 140 9.82 -12.02 20.09
C ILE A 140 9.57 -10.77 19.24
N TYR A 141 10.42 -9.77 19.34
CA TYR A 141 10.31 -8.55 18.55
C TYR A 141 10.34 -8.82 17.03
N GLN A 142 11.22 -9.71 16.57
CA GLN A 142 11.29 -10.09 15.15
C GLN A 142 10.04 -10.83 14.67
N LEU A 143 9.52 -11.76 15.48
CA LEU A 143 8.29 -12.50 15.16
C LEU A 143 7.07 -11.56 15.10
N GLN A 144 6.94 -10.66 16.07
CA GLN A 144 5.89 -9.64 16.08
C GLN A 144 5.99 -8.73 14.85
N LYS A 145 7.19 -8.22 14.55
CA LYS A 145 7.41 -7.36 13.40
C LYS A 145 6.98 -8.02 12.09
N LYS A 146 7.34 -9.28 11.87
CA LYS A 146 6.93 -10.05 10.67
C LYS A 146 5.41 -10.18 10.57
N SER A 147 4.73 -10.39 11.69
CA SER A 147 3.26 -10.49 11.72
C SER A 147 2.56 -9.15 11.41
N ILE A 148 3.15 -8.04 11.85
CA ILE A 148 2.64 -6.69 11.59
C ILE A 148 2.83 -6.33 10.11
N GLU A 149 4.00 -6.60 9.55
CA GLU A 149 4.28 -6.38 8.12
C GLU A 149 3.33 -7.19 7.23
N ALA A 150 3.05 -8.45 7.59
CA ALA A 150 2.08 -9.27 6.86
C ALA A 150 0.67 -8.65 6.87
N LYS A 151 0.19 -8.20 8.04
CA LYS A 151 -1.10 -7.51 8.18
C LYS A 151 -1.16 -6.17 7.43
N LEU A 152 -0.05 -5.45 7.37
CA LEU A 152 0.03 -4.18 6.66
C LEU A 152 -0.09 -4.40 5.15
N ASN A 153 0.65 -5.38 4.61
CA ASN A 153 0.60 -5.73 3.19
C ASN A 153 -0.80 -6.23 2.77
N GLU A 154 -1.47 -6.99 3.64
CA GLU A 154 -2.86 -7.43 3.41
C GLU A 154 -3.82 -6.24 3.28
N LYS A 155 -3.72 -5.27 4.21
CA LYS A 155 -4.52 -4.03 4.15
C LYS A 155 -4.24 -3.20 2.90
N GLU A 156 -2.97 -3.09 2.48
CA GLU A 156 -2.62 -2.38 1.26
C GLU A 156 -3.27 -3.02 0.03
N LEU A 157 -3.29 -4.35 -0.05
CA LEU A 157 -3.94 -5.08 -1.13
C LEU A 157 -5.46 -4.83 -1.16
N ASP A 158 -6.10 -4.84 0.01
CA ASP A 158 -7.54 -4.57 0.12
C ASP A 158 -7.89 -3.13 -0.30
N LEU A 159 -7.06 -2.15 0.07
CA LEU A 159 -7.23 -0.77 -0.38
C LEU A 159 -7.11 -0.63 -1.89
N ILE A 160 -6.17 -1.34 -2.52
CA ILE A 160 -6.02 -1.34 -3.98
C ILE A 160 -7.28 -1.89 -4.63
N LYS A 161 -7.82 -3.02 -4.13
CA LYS A 161 -9.06 -3.62 -4.65
C LYS A 161 -10.26 -2.69 -4.49
N LEU A 162 -10.41 -2.05 -3.33
CA LEU A 162 -11.50 -1.10 -3.09
C LEU A 162 -11.42 0.10 -4.04
N ASN A 163 -10.22 0.64 -4.27
CA ASN A 163 -10.05 1.72 -5.24
C ASN A 163 -10.36 1.28 -6.67
N GLN A 164 -9.98 0.05 -7.06
CA GLN A 164 -10.34 -0.49 -8.37
C GLN A 164 -11.85 -0.62 -8.55
N LEU A 165 -12.54 -1.21 -7.57
CA LEU A 165 -14.00 -1.35 -7.60
C LEU A 165 -14.70 0.01 -7.61
N LYS A 166 -14.18 0.99 -6.86
CA LYS A 166 -14.69 2.36 -6.88
C LYS A 166 -14.53 2.97 -8.27
N THR A 167 -13.35 2.91 -8.87
CA THR A 167 -13.10 3.44 -10.21
C THR A 167 -13.97 2.74 -11.26
N GLU A 168 -14.15 1.42 -11.15
CA GLU A 168 -15.02 0.65 -12.05
C GLU A 168 -16.48 1.07 -11.89
N ALA A 169 -16.97 1.25 -10.67
CA ALA A 169 -18.32 1.74 -10.41
C ALA A 169 -18.52 3.18 -10.91
N GLU A 170 -17.52 4.05 -10.73
CA GLU A 170 -17.54 5.42 -11.25
C GLU A 170 -17.55 5.41 -12.79
N LEU A 171 -16.76 4.55 -13.44
CA LEU A 171 -16.76 4.37 -14.89
C LEU A 171 -18.09 3.83 -15.40
N GLN A 172 -18.66 2.81 -14.75
CA GLN A 172 -19.98 2.27 -15.11
C GLN A 172 -21.07 3.33 -14.93
N ALA A 173 -21.04 4.10 -13.84
CA ALA A 173 -21.95 5.22 -13.63
C ALA A 173 -21.77 6.29 -14.72
N LEU A 174 -20.52 6.60 -15.11
CA LEU A 174 -20.21 7.52 -16.20
C LEU A 174 -20.79 7.03 -17.53
N GLN A 175 -20.57 5.75 -17.86
CA GLN A 175 -21.08 5.12 -19.08
C GLN A 175 -22.61 5.09 -19.10
N SER A 176 -23.27 4.84 -17.97
CA SER A 176 -24.73 4.81 -17.88
C SER A 176 -25.41 6.14 -18.20
N LYS A 177 -24.70 7.27 -18.04
CA LYS A 177 -25.22 8.60 -18.38
C LYS A 177 -25.25 8.89 -19.89
N ILE A 178 -24.61 8.05 -20.71
CA ILE A 178 -24.68 8.12 -22.17
C ILE A 178 -25.45 6.89 -22.64
N ASN A 179 -26.66 7.07 -23.16
CA ASN A 179 -27.43 5.96 -23.74
C ASN A 179 -26.75 5.51 -25.06
N PRO A 180 -26.03 4.36 -25.10
CA PRO A 180 -25.24 3.99 -26.26
C PRO A 180 -26.15 3.71 -27.46
N HIS A 181 -27.32 3.12 -27.21
CA HIS A 181 -28.32 2.83 -28.22
C HIS A 181 -28.84 4.12 -28.88
N PHE A 182 -29.10 5.17 -28.09
CA PHE A 182 -29.43 6.50 -28.63
C PHE A 182 -28.33 7.02 -29.57
N LEU A 183 -27.07 6.95 -29.15
CA LEU A 183 -25.95 7.41 -29.96
C LEU A 183 -25.84 6.65 -31.29
N TYR A 184 -25.89 5.31 -31.25
CA TYR A 184 -25.86 4.50 -32.47
C TYR A 184 -27.00 4.85 -33.42
N ASN A 185 -28.21 5.03 -32.89
CA ASN A 185 -29.37 5.35 -33.71
C ASN A 185 -29.29 6.76 -34.30
N ALA A 186 -28.85 7.75 -33.52
CA ALA A 186 -28.65 9.10 -34.01
C ALA A 186 -27.61 9.14 -35.15
N LEU A 187 -26.49 8.41 -35.01
CA LEU A 187 -25.47 8.31 -36.06
C LEU A 187 -26.01 7.62 -37.33
N ASN A 188 -26.79 6.54 -37.19
CA ASN A 188 -27.39 5.87 -38.34
C ASN A 188 -28.38 6.78 -39.09
N SER A 189 -29.20 7.54 -38.36
CA SER A 189 -30.07 8.55 -38.97
C SER A 189 -29.26 9.62 -39.70
N ILE A 190 -28.17 10.13 -39.11
CA ILE A 190 -27.27 11.06 -39.80
C ILE A 190 -26.75 10.43 -41.10
N VAL A 191 -26.25 9.19 -41.05
CA VAL A 191 -25.74 8.48 -42.24
C VAL A 191 -26.80 8.39 -43.35
N SER A 192 -28.05 8.07 -43.02
CA SER A 192 -29.14 8.04 -44.01
C SER A 192 -29.43 9.42 -44.61
N LEU A 193 -29.31 10.49 -43.81
CA LEU A 193 -29.60 11.85 -44.25
C LEU A 193 -28.48 12.45 -45.11
N ILE A 194 -27.22 11.98 -45.00
CA ILE A 194 -26.08 12.57 -45.74
C ILE A 194 -26.36 12.64 -47.25
N HIS A 195 -27.00 11.62 -47.82
CA HIS A 195 -27.33 11.58 -49.24
C HIS A 195 -28.73 12.12 -49.56
N GLU A 196 -29.71 11.93 -48.68
CA GLU A 196 -31.10 12.33 -48.92
C GLU A 196 -31.37 13.81 -48.63
N ASN A 197 -30.78 14.34 -47.56
CA ASN A 197 -30.95 15.72 -47.10
C ASN A 197 -29.72 16.18 -46.28
N PRO A 198 -28.68 16.68 -46.96
CA PRO A 198 -27.43 17.10 -46.33
C PRO A 198 -27.62 18.17 -45.25
N ASP A 199 -28.51 19.14 -45.46
CA ASP A 199 -28.77 20.22 -44.50
C ASP A 199 -29.37 19.67 -43.20
N LYS A 200 -30.28 18.69 -43.29
CA LYS A 200 -30.82 18.00 -42.09
C LYS A 200 -29.76 17.14 -41.40
N ALA A 201 -28.83 16.54 -42.15
CA ALA A 201 -27.73 15.77 -41.56
C ALA A 201 -26.79 16.69 -40.76
N GLU A 202 -26.49 17.89 -41.27
CA GLU A 202 -25.69 18.91 -40.58
C GLU A 202 -26.39 19.38 -39.29
N ASP A 203 -27.67 19.76 -39.36
CA ASP A 203 -28.45 20.18 -38.19
C ASP A 203 -28.52 19.08 -37.12
N MET A 204 -28.75 17.82 -37.54
CA MET A 204 -28.76 16.68 -36.63
C MET A 204 -27.39 16.46 -35.95
N THR A 205 -26.30 16.66 -36.70
CA THR A 205 -24.93 16.57 -36.17
C THR A 205 -24.66 17.65 -35.13
N LEU A 206 -25.10 18.90 -35.38
CA LEU A 206 -24.96 20.01 -34.44
C LEU A 206 -25.78 19.78 -33.16
N LYS A 207 -27.02 19.29 -33.29
CA LYS A 207 -27.88 18.94 -32.14
C LYS A 207 -27.26 17.82 -31.30
N LEU A 208 -26.74 16.78 -31.94
CA LEU A 208 -26.05 15.68 -31.25
C LEU A 208 -24.81 16.18 -30.50
N SER A 209 -23.99 17.03 -31.13
CA SER A 209 -22.83 17.67 -30.51
C SER A 209 -23.22 18.52 -29.30
N LYS A 210 -24.29 19.32 -29.40
CA LYS A 210 -24.81 20.14 -28.31
C LYS A 210 -25.26 19.29 -27.11
N LEU A 211 -25.97 18.20 -27.37
CA LEU A 211 -26.45 17.27 -26.35
C LEU A 211 -25.26 16.60 -25.63
N PHE A 212 -24.29 16.07 -26.37
CA PHE A 212 -23.08 15.46 -25.79
C PHE A 212 -22.24 16.45 -24.99
N ARG A 213 -22.04 17.66 -25.49
CA ARG A 213 -21.32 18.71 -24.78
C ARG A 213 -21.97 19.00 -23.43
N HIS A 214 -23.30 19.02 -23.37
CA HIS A 214 -24.03 19.23 -22.13
C HIS A 214 -23.90 18.06 -21.14
N SER A 215 -23.92 16.82 -21.63
CA SER A 215 -23.74 15.62 -20.81
C SER A 215 -22.32 15.48 -20.25
N VAL A 216 -21.30 15.93 -20.97
CA VAL A 216 -19.88 15.77 -20.59
C VAL A 216 -19.31 16.98 -19.83
N ASN A 217 -19.58 18.23 -20.26
CA ASN A 217 -18.94 19.41 -19.64
C ASN A 217 -19.49 19.74 -18.26
N THR A 218 -20.63 19.19 -17.88
CA THR A 218 -21.35 19.57 -16.67
C THR A 218 -21.45 18.47 -15.64
N MET A 219 -20.56 17.47 -15.74
CA MET A 219 -20.49 16.32 -14.83
C MET A 219 -20.22 16.68 -13.36
N HIS A 220 -19.77 17.91 -13.07
CA HIS A 220 -19.46 18.37 -11.71
C HIS A 220 -20.51 19.30 -11.09
N GLU A 221 -21.54 19.72 -11.84
CA GLU A 221 -22.64 20.53 -11.31
C GLU A 221 -23.83 19.63 -10.98
N ASN A 222 -24.36 19.73 -9.76
CA ASN A 222 -25.49 18.90 -9.32
C ASN A 222 -26.87 19.49 -9.70
N PHE A 223 -26.91 20.77 -10.07
CA PHE A 223 -28.15 21.51 -10.36
C PHE A 223 -28.04 22.26 -11.70
N CYS A 224 -29.18 22.47 -12.36
CA CYS A 224 -29.33 23.32 -13.54
C CYS A 224 -30.61 24.15 -13.41
N THR A 225 -30.77 25.19 -14.24
CA THR A 225 -32.07 25.88 -14.30
C THR A 225 -33.09 25.03 -15.05
N VAL A 226 -34.38 25.22 -14.77
CA VAL A 226 -35.45 24.58 -15.55
C VAL A 226 -35.30 24.89 -17.04
N SER A 227 -34.91 26.12 -17.40
CA SER A 227 -34.65 26.48 -18.80
C SER A 227 -33.54 25.65 -19.44
N ASP A 228 -32.45 25.37 -18.72
CA ASP A 228 -31.35 24.56 -19.25
C ASP A 228 -31.82 23.12 -19.50
N GLU A 229 -32.53 22.52 -18.54
CA GLU A 229 -33.05 21.15 -18.68
C GLU A 229 -34.01 21.05 -19.87
N ILE A 230 -34.92 22.01 -20.02
CA ILE A 230 -35.89 22.05 -21.12
C ILE A 230 -35.21 22.27 -22.48
N GLU A 231 -34.15 23.07 -22.56
CA GLU A 231 -33.37 23.25 -23.79
C GLU A 231 -32.73 21.92 -24.27
N ILE A 232 -32.21 21.13 -23.32
CA ILE A 232 -31.64 19.81 -23.61
C ILE A 232 -32.73 18.84 -24.05
N LEU A 233 -33.87 18.81 -23.35
CA LEU A 233 -35.00 17.95 -23.69
C LEU A 233 -35.54 18.24 -25.10
N ASN A 234 -35.66 19.52 -25.48
CA ASN A 234 -36.03 19.90 -26.84
C ASN A 234 -35.01 19.41 -27.87
N THR A 235 -33.72 19.53 -27.56
CA THR A 235 -32.64 19.02 -28.43
C THR A 235 -32.73 17.50 -28.58
N TYR A 236 -32.95 16.78 -27.48
CA TYR A 236 -33.12 15.33 -27.45
C TYR A 236 -34.34 14.86 -28.26
N LEU A 237 -35.51 15.45 -27.99
CA LEU A 237 -36.75 15.10 -28.67
C LEU A 237 -36.71 15.46 -30.16
N ALA A 238 -36.00 16.53 -30.54
CA ALA A 238 -35.78 16.86 -31.95
C ALA A 238 -34.97 15.78 -32.69
N ILE A 239 -33.95 15.20 -32.04
CA ILE A 239 -33.17 14.08 -32.60
C ILE A 239 -34.05 12.83 -32.74
N GLU A 240 -34.81 12.49 -31.70
CA GLU A 240 -35.75 11.37 -31.70
C GLU A 240 -36.86 11.52 -32.76
N LYS A 241 -37.37 12.75 -32.96
CA LYS A 241 -38.36 13.07 -33.99
C LYS A 241 -37.82 12.86 -35.41
N VAL A 242 -36.55 13.14 -35.67
CA VAL A 242 -35.93 12.82 -36.97
C VAL A 242 -35.88 11.31 -37.19
N ARG A 243 -35.52 10.54 -36.15
CA ARG A 243 -35.43 9.08 -36.22
C ARG A 243 -36.78 8.42 -36.44
N PHE A 244 -37.81 8.84 -35.70
CA PHE A 244 -39.11 8.19 -35.69
C PHE A 244 -40.16 8.88 -36.57
N GLY A 245 -39.82 10.02 -37.17
CA GLY A 245 -40.70 10.78 -38.05
C GLY A 245 -42.05 11.08 -37.40
N ASP A 246 -43.13 10.76 -38.09
CA ASP A 246 -44.49 11.07 -37.65
C ASP A 246 -44.99 10.15 -36.51
N ARG A 247 -44.22 9.14 -36.12
CA ARG A 247 -44.57 8.21 -35.03
C ARG A 247 -44.48 8.86 -33.64
N ILE A 248 -43.80 10.00 -33.50
CA ILE A 248 -43.69 10.75 -32.26
C ILE A 248 -44.18 12.16 -32.50
N ASN A 249 -45.08 12.68 -31.66
CA ASN A 249 -45.34 14.10 -31.54
C ASN A 249 -45.17 14.48 -30.07
N PHE A 250 -44.58 15.65 -29.81
CA PHE A 250 -44.32 16.12 -28.46
C PHE A 250 -44.64 17.61 -28.35
N GLU A 251 -45.05 18.01 -27.17
CA GLU A 251 -45.33 19.38 -26.78
C GLU A 251 -44.76 19.58 -25.37
N ILE A 252 -44.07 20.70 -25.16
CA ILE A 252 -43.49 21.07 -23.87
C ILE A 252 -44.02 22.45 -23.51
N GLU A 253 -44.86 22.49 -22.47
CA GLU A 253 -45.37 23.73 -21.89
C GLU A 253 -44.73 23.94 -20.51
N VAL A 254 -44.17 25.14 -20.30
CA VAL A 254 -43.50 25.53 -19.05
C VAL A 254 -43.90 26.94 -18.69
N ASP A 255 -44.32 27.14 -17.44
CA ASP A 255 -44.58 28.46 -16.89
C ASP A 255 -43.27 29.28 -16.80
N GLU A 256 -43.27 30.49 -17.37
CA GLU A 256 -42.09 31.36 -17.41
C GLU A 256 -41.51 31.67 -16.01
N SER A 257 -42.35 31.68 -14.97
CA SER A 257 -41.93 31.89 -13.60
C SER A 257 -40.99 30.79 -13.06
N LEU A 258 -40.97 29.63 -13.72
CA LEU A 258 -40.14 28.48 -13.35
C LEU A 258 -38.78 28.46 -14.04
N ASN A 259 -38.58 29.21 -15.14
CA ASN A 259 -37.37 29.12 -15.98
C ASN A 259 -36.06 29.20 -15.19
N ARG A 260 -35.97 30.10 -14.22
CA ARG A 260 -34.75 30.31 -13.41
C ARG A 260 -34.67 29.46 -12.13
N LYS A 261 -35.66 28.61 -11.87
CA LYS A 261 -35.63 27.72 -10.70
C LYS A 261 -34.56 26.65 -10.90
N LEU A 262 -33.83 26.36 -9.83
CA LEU A 262 -32.82 25.30 -9.85
C LEU A 262 -33.48 23.96 -9.56
N ILE A 263 -33.20 22.98 -10.41
CA ILE A 263 -33.60 21.59 -10.26
C ILE A 263 -32.37 20.69 -10.37
N PRO A 264 -32.40 19.48 -9.77
CA PRO A 264 -31.39 18.47 -10.06
C PRO A 264 -31.33 18.22 -11.58
N ARG A 265 -30.11 18.16 -12.12
CA ARG A 265 -29.89 17.81 -13.53
C ARG A 265 -30.41 16.42 -13.83
N PHE A 266 -30.90 16.22 -15.06
CA PHE A 266 -31.43 14.92 -15.51
C PHE A 266 -32.60 14.45 -14.65
N LEU A 267 -33.37 15.37 -14.05
CA LEU A 267 -34.58 15.02 -13.32
C LEU A 267 -35.71 14.67 -14.29
N LEU A 268 -35.84 15.44 -15.37
CA LEU A 268 -36.95 15.31 -16.32
C LEU A 268 -36.62 14.34 -17.45
N GLN A 269 -35.35 14.26 -17.86
CA GLN A 269 -34.91 13.37 -18.95
C GLN A 269 -35.33 11.90 -18.78
N PRO A 270 -35.15 11.24 -17.61
CA PRO A 270 -35.59 9.85 -17.42
C PRO A 270 -37.11 9.66 -17.59
N LEU A 271 -37.90 10.68 -17.25
CA LEU A 271 -39.35 10.64 -17.41
C LEU A 271 -39.73 10.73 -18.90
N VAL A 272 -39.07 11.60 -19.65
CA VAL A 272 -39.26 11.74 -21.10
C VAL A 272 -38.81 10.49 -21.84
N GLU A 273 -37.65 9.92 -21.48
CA GLU A 273 -37.16 8.65 -22.04
C GLU A 273 -38.14 7.50 -21.79
N ASN A 274 -38.70 7.42 -20.57
CA ASN A 274 -39.74 6.45 -20.25
C ASN A 274 -41.01 6.68 -21.08
N ALA A 275 -41.48 7.92 -21.21
CA ALA A 275 -42.66 8.24 -22.01
C ALA A 275 -42.50 7.80 -23.47
N LEU A 276 -41.34 8.09 -24.08
CA LEU A 276 -41.01 7.62 -25.43
C LEU A 276 -41.01 6.11 -25.55
N LYS A 277 -40.32 5.41 -24.63
CA LYS A 277 -40.23 3.95 -24.63
C LYS A 277 -41.60 3.28 -24.52
N HIS A 278 -42.51 3.86 -23.73
CA HIS A 278 -43.87 3.38 -23.60
C HIS A 278 -44.73 3.73 -24.82
N GLY A 279 -44.61 4.93 -25.38
CA GLY A 279 -45.35 5.35 -26.57
C GLY A 279 -44.97 4.59 -27.84
N LEU A 280 -43.75 4.07 -27.92
CA LEU A 280 -43.22 3.36 -29.08
C LEU A 280 -43.26 1.82 -28.96
N LYS A 281 -43.75 1.28 -27.83
CA LYS A 281 -43.65 -0.14 -27.48
C LYS A 281 -44.36 -1.09 -28.46
N ASP A 282 -45.37 -0.61 -29.18
CA ASP A 282 -46.15 -1.38 -30.14
C ASP A 282 -45.71 -1.18 -31.60
N VAL A 283 -44.63 -0.44 -31.82
CA VAL A 283 -44.22 -0.05 -33.17
C VAL A 283 -42.86 -0.66 -33.47
N LYS A 284 -42.84 -1.74 -34.26
CA LYS A 284 -41.61 -2.43 -34.67
C LYS A 284 -40.64 -1.46 -35.37
N ASP A 285 -39.35 -1.65 -35.10
CA ASP A 285 -38.24 -0.99 -35.82
C ASP A 285 -38.29 -1.30 -37.32
#